data_AF-A0AAU8NLS0-F1
#
_entry.id   AF-A0AAU8NLS0-F1
#
_cell.length_a   1.000
_cell.length_b   1.000
_cell.length_c   1.000
_cell.angle_alpha   90.00
_cell.angle_beta   90.00
_cell.angle_gamma   90.00
#
_symmetry.space_group_name_H-M   'P 1'
#
loop_
_entity.id
_entity.type
_entity.pdbx_description
1 polymer ?
#
loop_
_entity_poly.entity_id
_entity_poly.type
_entity_poly.pdbx_seq_one_letter_code
_entity_poly.pdbx_strand_id
1 'polypeptide(L)'
;MLLHPVYRYVLIILGLPINLIVYMVWRSDRKQDDWSAVRQSVEEEMQSTSYRDFKRLELEDQLRRKHRFFRQEVSEAAFKQQAESWLEETFQQELQERMSRKLQEQGRRRLGMSDTFGTLIAQPWFLVLSIIPGCMMYLILFLYGNAYLKYIFERVLMTIFVILGVAALVFTILYLSPFNPAANILGVTATQEQIAAFNHVYGLDQPYLTQLWNNIKGVAMFDLGKSFAGNENVTATIARKFPITLTLAAISLLIAVVIALPIGIISAIKPNSWFDYTFMFIALIGLSIPNFWQGLIFILNFSIKMQWLPATFNPQNWLSMIMPVIVLGTGLTAAVARMTRSSTLEVIHEDYVMTARAKGLSKRQVMLKHALRNALIPIITVVGLQFGAMLGGAAVTEKVFNISGLGSYIVDKQFIPDIPSIMGGVIYTAITISIVNVVVDLFYAFIDPRVRSKMKQY
;
A
#
# COMPACT_ATOMS: atom_id res chain seq x y z
N MET A 1 11.70 11.51 -13.31
CA MET A 1 10.46 12.31 -13.28
C MET A 1 9.48 12.04 -14.42
N LEU A 2 9.90 11.73 -15.66
CA LEU A 2 9.03 11.19 -16.77
C LEU A 2 9.41 9.74 -17.17
N LEU A 3 9.95 8.96 -16.25
CA LEU A 3 10.71 7.74 -16.59
C LEU A 3 9.85 6.50 -16.86
N HIS A 4 8.62 6.43 -16.34
CA HIS A 4 7.74 5.30 -16.67
C HIS A 4 6.97 5.61 -17.96
N PRO A 5 7.16 4.83 -19.04
CA PRO A 5 6.56 5.13 -20.36
C PRO A 5 5.03 5.24 -20.30
N VAL A 6 4.39 4.43 -19.45
CA VAL A 6 2.93 4.44 -19.22
C VAL A 6 2.41 5.82 -18.79
N TYR A 7 3.10 6.51 -17.89
CA TYR A 7 2.67 7.82 -17.39
C TYR A 7 2.67 8.88 -18.49
N ARG A 8 3.67 8.81 -19.38
CA ARG A 8 3.76 9.70 -20.54
C ARG A 8 2.57 9.50 -21.46
N TYR A 9 2.16 8.26 -21.72
CA TYR A 9 0.97 7.97 -22.53
C TYR A 9 -0.32 8.43 -21.85
N VAL A 10 -0.47 8.20 -20.54
CA VAL A 10 -1.65 8.64 -19.78
C VAL A 10 -1.81 10.16 -19.81
N LEU A 11 -0.73 10.92 -19.61
CA LEU A 11 -0.75 12.38 -19.72
C LEU A 11 -1.06 12.86 -21.16
N ILE A 12 -0.53 12.17 -22.17
CA ILE A 12 -0.81 12.50 -23.57
C ILE A 12 -2.29 12.29 -23.88
N ILE A 13 -2.87 11.16 -23.45
CA ILE A 13 -4.28 10.81 -23.68
C ILE A 13 -5.20 11.76 -22.92
N LEU A 14 -4.98 11.95 -21.62
CA LEU A 14 -5.85 12.78 -20.79
C LEU A 14 -5.68 14.28 -21.05
N GLY A 15 -4.52 14.68 -21.58
CA GLY A 15 -4.24 16.03 -22.02
C GLY A 15 -4.38 16.23 -23.51
N LEU A 16 -4.93 15.27 -24.26
CA LEU A 16 -4.89 15.26 -25.73
C LEU A 16 -5.36 16.58 -26.35
N PRO A 17 -6.47 17.22 -25.92
CA PRO A 17 -6.91 18.49 -26.49
C PRO A 17 -5.86 19.60 -26.32
N ILE A 18 -5.22 19.66 -25.15
CA ILE A 18 -4.22 20.68 -24.81
C ILE A 18 -2.90 20.40 -25.51
N ASN A 19 -2.46 19.13 -25.50
CA ASN A 19 -1.26 18.70 -26.19
C ASN A 19 -1.36 18.94 -27.70
N LEU A 20 -2.56 18.85 -28.29
CA LEU A 20 -2.80 19.13 -29.69
C LEU A 20 -2.66 20.64 -29.98
N ILE A 21 -3.20 21.50 -29.12
CA ILE A 21 -3.02 22.96 -29.22
C ILE A 21 -1.53 23.32 -29.07
N VAL A 22 -0.85 22.78 -28.06
CA VAL A 22 0.58 22.99 -27.82
C VAL A 22 1.42 22.49 -28.98
N TYR A 23 1.06 21.34 -29.55
CA TYR A 23 1.72 20.80 -30.74
C TYR A 23 1.54 21.71 -31.96
N MET A 24 0.35 22.26 -32.17
CA MET A 24 0.08 23.20 -33.26
C MET A 24 0.90 24.49 -33.10
N VAL A 25 0.95 25.06 -31.90
CA VAL A 25 1.76 26.26 -31.59
C VAL A 25 3.24 25.95 -31.75
N TRP A 26 3.72 24.85 -31.14
CA TRP A 26 5.11 24.42 -31.25
C TRP A 26 5.54 24.17 -32.70
N ARG A 27 4.69 23.55 -33.52
CA ARG A 27 4.97 23.32 -34.94
C ARG A 27 4.99 24.61 -35.76
N SER A 28 4.19 25.61 -35.36
CA SER A 28 4.22 26.94 -35.97
C SER A 28 5.53 27.66 -35.64
N ASP A 29 5.91 27.68 -34.37
CA ASP A 29 7.13 28.36 -33.89
C ASP A 29 8.41 27.68 -34.39
N ARG A 30 8.38 26.35 -34.56
CA ARG A 30 9.51 25.57 -35.07
C ARG A 30 9.89 25.92 -36.52
N LYS A 31 8.97 26.49 -37.31
CA LYS A 31 9.31 26.97 -38.67
C LYS A 31 10.26 28.18 -38.65
N GLN A 32 10.46 28.82 -37.49
CA GLN A 32 11.36 29.95 -37.28
C GLN A 32 12.63 29.58 -36.50
N ASP A 33 12.88 28.28 -36.26
CA ASP A 33 13.92 27.82 -35.35
C ASP A 33 15.29 27.69 -36.05
N ASP A 34 16.26 28.53 -35.66
CA ASP A 34 17.66 28.51 -36.11
C ASP A 34 18.44 27.27 -35.62
N TRP A 35 17.80 26.34 -34.91
CA TRP A 35 18.42 25.15 -34.34
C TRP A 35 19.22 24.32 -35.34
N SER A 36 18.75 24.15 -36.58
CA SER A 36 19.49 23.42 -37.61
C SER A 36 20.77 24.16 -38.02
N ALA A 37 20.72 25.49 -38.13
CA ALA A 37 21.88 26.31 -38.46
C ALA A 37 22.91 26.31 -37.31
N VAL A 38 22.45 26.44 -36.06
CA VAL A 38 23.34 26.37 -34.88
C VAL A 38 23.96 24.98 -34.75
N ARG A 39 23.19 23.91 -34.91
CA ARG A 39 23.70 22.54 -34.87
C ARG A 39 24.77 22.31 -35.93
N GLN A 40 24.51 22.71 -37.17
CA GLN A 40 25.48 22.58 -38.25
C GLN A 40 26.77 23.35 -37.93
N SER A 41 26.66 24.59 -37.43
CA SER A 41 27.84 25.38 -37.03
C SER A 41 28.67 24.75 -35.90
N VAL A 42 28.03 24.07 -34.95
CA VAL A 42 28.72 23.40 -33.83
C VAL A 42 29.36 22.09 -34.31
N GLU A 43 28.67 21.33 -35.17
CA GLU A 43 29.23 20.12 -35.77
C GLU A 43 30.47 20.45 -36.62
N GLU A 44 30.43 21.53 -37.42
CA GLU A 44 31.58 22.02 -38.21
C GLU A 44 32.74 22.50 -37.31
N GLU A 45 32.45 23.15 -36.17
CA GLU A 45 33.46 23.55 -35.18
C GLU A 45 34.12 22.35 -34.48
N MET A 46 33.32 21.34 -34.12
CA MET A 46 33.82 20.11 -33.50
C MET A 46 34.64 19.25 -34.48
N GLN A 47 34.28 19.27 -35.77
CA GLN A 47 35.04 18.61 -36.83
C GLN A 47 36.36 19.35 -37.13
N SER A 48 36.34 20.68 -37.21
CA SER A 48 37.53 21.48 -37.51
C SER A 48 38.59 21.47 -36.41
N THR A 49 38.19 21.21 -35.16
CA THR A 49 39.10 21.11 -34.01
C THR A 49 39.67 19.70 -33.79
N SER A 50 39.41 18.74 -34.67
CA SER A 50 39.76 17.31 -34.50
C SER A 50 39.33 16.73 -33.14
N TYR A 51 38.27 17.30 -32.54
CA TYR A 51 37.84 17.00 -31.18
C TYR A 51 37.49 15.52 -31.00
N ARG A 52 36.88 14.92 -32.03
CA ARG A 52 36.47 13.51 -32.01
C ARG A 52 37.66 12.57 -31.87
N ASP A 53 38.76 12.86 -32.55
CA ASP A 53 39.97 12.02 -32.50
C ASP A 53 40.71 12.18 -31.16
N PHE A 54 40.80 13.43 -30.65
CA PHE A 54 41.34 13.68 -29.31
C PHE A 54 40.54 12.96 -28.22
N LYS A 55 39.21 13.09 -28.24
CA LYS A 55 38.33 12.43 -27.26
C LYS A 55 38.34 10.91 -27.36
N ARG A 56 38.50 10.36 -28.56
CA ARG A 56 38.68 8.90 -28.73
C ARG A 56 39.88 8.40 -27.94
N LEU A 57 41.04 9.04 -28.10
CA LEU A 57 42.26 8.65 -27.38
C LEU A 57 42.11 8.78 -25.86
N GLU A 58 41.48 9.85 -25.38
CA GLU A 58 41.23 10.05 -23.95
C GLU A 58 40.30 8.97 -23.36
N LEU A 59 39.19 8.65 -24.04
CA LEU A 59 38.24 7.64 -23.58
C LEU A 59 38.82 6.22 -23.62
N GLU A 60 39.62 5.90 -24.63
CA GLU A 60 40.34 4.63 -24.70
C GLU A 60 41.30 4.47 -23.51
N ASP A 61 42.05 5.52 -23.14
CA ASP A 61 42.93 5.48 -21.98
C ASP A 61 42.16 5.33 -20.65
N GLN A 62 41.02 6.03 -20.51
CA GLN A 62 40.14 5.87 -19.34
C GLN A 62 39.58 4.46 -19.22
N LEU A 63 39.12 3.87 -20.33
CA LEU A 63 38.62 2.50 -20.38
C LEU A 63 39.72 1.49 -20.04
N ARG A 64 40.95 1.69 -20.55
CA ARG A 64 42.11 0.84 -20.17
C ARG A 64 42.41 0.92 -18.68
N ARG A 65 42.38 2.12 -18.09
CA ARG A 65 42.56 2.31 -16.64
C ARG A 65 41.46 1.62 -15.83
N LYS A 66 40.21 1.71 -16.27
CA LYS A 66 39.05 1.04 -15.64
C LYS A 66 39.21 -0.48 -15.67
N HIS A 67 39.50 -1.07 -16.83
CA HIS A 67 39.70 -2.51 -16.97
C HIS A 67 40.87 -3.02 -16.12
N ARG A 68 41.96 -2.24 -16.04
CA ARG A 68 43.10 -2.54 -15.15
C ARG A 68 42.72 -2.51 -13.66
N PHE A 69 41.93 -1.53 -13.24
CA PHE A 69 41.48 -1.41 -11.85
C PHE A 69 40.57 -2.56 -11.42
N PHE A 70 39.64 -2.98 -12.29
CA PHE A 70 38.70 -4.07 -12.02
C PHE A 70 39.24 -5.47 -12.40
N ARG A 71 40.47 -5.57 -12.91
CA ARG A 71 41.10 -6.81 -13.40
C ARG A 71 40.22 -7.59 -14.40
N GLN A 72 39.60 -6.85 -15.32
CA GLN A 72 38.76 -7.42 -16.38
C GLN A 72 39.57 -7.61 -17.66
N GLU A 73 39.57 -8.82 -18.22
CA GLU A 73 40.13 -9.10 -19.54
C GLU A 73 39.02 -8.99 -20.59
N VAL A 74 39.17 -8.07 -21.54
CA VAL A 74 38.20 -7.81 -22.61
C VAL A 74 38.90 -8.01 -23.95
N SER A 75 38.23 -8.67 -24.91
CA SER A 75 38.76 -8.84 -26.25
C SER A 75 38.94 -7.48 -26.94
N GLU A 76 39.94 -7.36 -27.81
CA GLU A 76 40.25 -6.07 -28.46
C GLU A 76 39.06 -5.54 -29.28
N ALA A 77 38.27 -6.42 -29.88
CA ALA A 77 37.05 -6.06 -30.60
C ALA A 77 35.96 -5.48 -29.67
N ALA A 78 35.72 -6.12 -28.52
CA ALA A 78 34.75 -5.63 -27.55
C ALA A 78 35.21 -4.31 -26.88
N PHE A 79 36.51 -4.15 -26.67
CA PHE A 79 37.10 -2.91 -26.18
C PHE A 79 36.86 -1.74 -27.16
N LYS A 80 37.12 -1.95 -28.46
CA LYS A 80 36.90 -0.92 -29.49
C LYS A 80 35.42 -0.55 -29.61
N GLN A 81 34.52 -1.54 -29.60
CA GLN A 81 33.08 -1.28 -29.64
C GLN A 81 32.60 -0.48 -28.41
N GLN A 82 33.10 -0.81 -27.22
CA GLN A 82 32.79 -0.06 -26.00
C GLN A 82 33.32 1.38 -26.06
N ALA A 83 34.55 1.57 -26.55
CA ALA A 83 35.15 2.88 -26.72
C ALA A 83 34.38 3.74 -27.74
N GLU A 84 33.95 3.16 -28.87
CA GLU A 84 33.11 3.85 -29.85
C GLU A 84 31.73 4.22 -29.31
N SER A 85 31.08 3.32 -28.56
CA SER A 85 29.81 3.63 -27.89
C SER A 85 29.95 4.80 -26.91
N TRP A 86 31.00 4.80 -26.09
CA TRP A 86 31.27 5.89 -25.15
C TRP A 86 31.62 7.20 -25.88
N LEU A 87 32.38 7.10 -26.98
CA LEU A 87 32.71 8.25 -27.80
C LEU A 87 31.47 8.89 -28.40
N GLU A 88 30.56 8.09 -28.96
CA GLU A 88 29.32 8.60 -29.54
C GLU A 88 28.43 9.23 -28.46
N GLU A 89 28.25 8.58 -27.31
CA GLU A 89 27.50 9.16 -26.18
C GLU A 89 28.10 10.49 -25.71
N THR A 90 29.42 10.54 -25.51
CA THR A 90 30.13 11.73 -25.04
C THR A 90 30.09 12.85 -26.09
N PHE A 91 30.25 12.51 -27.36
CA PHE A 91 30.18 13.46 -28.47
C PHE A 91 28.79 14.08 -28.59
N GLN A 92 27.73 13.26 -28.48
CA GLN A 92 26.35 13.74 -28.49
C GLN A 92 26.06 14.63 -27.28
N GLN A 93 26.56 14.29 -26.10
CA GLN A 93 26.43 15.13 -24.90
C GLN A 93 27.11 16.50 -25.08
N GLU A 94 28.37 16.51 -25.53
CA GLU A 94 29.13 17.74 -25.78
C GLU A 94 28.47 18.61 -26.87
N LEU A 95 28.00 17.98 -27.96
CA LEU A 95 27.28 18.66 -29.03
C LEU A 95 26.04 19.37 -28.49
N GLN A 96 25.23 18.69 -27.66
CA GLN A 96 24.06 19.29 -27.02
C GLN A 96 24.44 20.44 -26.08
N GLU A 97 25.49 20.30 -25.27
CA GLU A 97 25.94 21.36 -24.37
C GLU A 97 26.41 22.59 -25.13
N ARG A 98 27.27 22.44 -26.14
CA ARG A 98 27.76 23.56 -26.96
C ARG A 98 26.65 24.25 -27.73
N MET A 99 25.72 23.47 -28.30
CA MET A 99 24.52 24.02 -28.92
C MET A 99 23.68 24.82 -27.91
N SER A 100 23.50 24.31 -26.69
CA SER A 100 22.73 25.01 -25.66
C SER A 100 23.39 26.34 -25.25
N ARG A 101 24.72 26.37 -25.14
CA ARG A 101 25.49 27.59 -24.83
C ARG A 101 25.38 28.63 -25.94
N LYS A 102 25.60 28.24 -27.20
CA LYS A 102 25.45 29.16 -28.36
C LYS A 102 24.03 29.72 -28.47
N LEU A 103 23.00 28.91 -28.24
CA LEU A 103 21.61 29.37 -28.22
C LEU A 103 21.40 30.42 -27.11
N GLN A 104 21.91 30.16 -25.91
CA GLN A 104 21.79 31.08 -24.77
C GLN A 104 22.53 32.40 -24.99
N GLU A 105 23.73 32.38 -25.59
CA GLU A 105 24.50 33.58 -25.97
C GLU A 105 23.76 34.44 -26.99
N GLN A 106 23.02 33.81 -27.91
CA GLN A 106 22.17 34.50 -28.89
C GLN A 106 20.83 34.98 -28.30
N GLY A 107 20.60 34.81 -26.98
CA GLY A 107 19.35 35.17 -26.30
C GLY A 107 18.15 34.31 -26.71
N ARG A 108 18.38 33.16 -27.34
CA ARG A 108 17.33 32.27 -27.85
C ARG A 108 17.32 30.95 -27.08
N ARG A 109 16.16 30.34 -26.92
CA ARG A 109 16.02 29.01 -26.29
C ARG A 109 15.48 28.02 -27.31
N ARG A 110 15.98 26.79 -27.28
CA ARG A 110 15.36 25.68 -28.01
C ARG A 110 13.92 25.54 -27.52
N LEU A 111 12.94 25.72 -28.40
CA LEU A 111 11.53 25.55 -28.07
C LEU A 111 11.20 24.06 -28.11
N GLY A 112 11.34 23.38 -26.97
CA GLY A 112 10.71 22.09 -26.78
C GLY A 112 9.20 22.23 -26.70
N MET A 113 8.48 21.13 -26.92
CA MET A 113 7.03 21.08 -26.68
C MET A 113 6.70 21.39 -25.20
N SER A 114 7.58 21.00 -24.27
CA SER A 114 7.50 21.35 -22.85
C SER A 114 7.65 22.84 -22.58
N ASP A 115 8.56 23.51 -23.29
CA ASP A 115 8.80 24.94 -23.15
C ASP A 115 7.62 25.73 -23.70
N THR A 116 7.08 25.29 -24.83
CA THR A 116 5.87 25.84 -25.45
C THR A 116 4.65 25.67 -24.53
N PHE A 117 4.52 24.52 -23.87
CA PHE A 117 3.49 24.31 -22.85
C PHE A 117 3.66 25.28 -21.66
N GLY A 118 4.89 25.47 -21.19
CA GLY A 118 5.22 26.36 -20.08
C GLY A 118 4.96 27.83 -20.39
N THR A 119 5.21 28.29 -21.62
CA THR A 119 4.89 29.66 -22.03
C THR A 119 3.39 29.87 -22.18
N LEU A 120 2.68 28.90 -22.76
CA LEU A 120 1.23 28.95 -22.91
C LEU A 120 0.52 28.92 -21.55
N ILE A 121 0.91 28.04 -20.62
CA ILE A 121 0.25 27.93 -19.31
C ILE A 121 0.44 29.17 -18.42
N ALA A 122 1.49 29.95 -18.66
CA ALA A 122 1.69 31.24 -17.98
C ALA A 122 0.70 32.32 -18.43
N GLN A 123 0.04 32.13 -19.59
CA GLN A 123 -0.96 33.07 -20.09
C GLN A 123 -2.33 32.78 -19.44
N PRO A 124 -3.00 33.78 -18.84
CA PRO A 124 -4.26 33.56 -18.12
C PRO A 124 -5.37 32.96 -18.99
N TRP A 125 -5.46 33.34 -20.26
CA TRP A 125 -6.50 32.85 -21.18
C TRP A 125 -6.33 31.36 -21.48
N PHE A 126 -5.09 30.90 -21.68
CA PHE A 126 -4.81 29.51 -21.99
C PHE A 126 -4.98 28.64 -20.76
N LEU A 127 -4.64 29.13 -19.58
CA LEU A 127 -4.88 28.44 -18.31
C LEU A 127 -6.38 28.21 -18.06
N VAL A 128 -7.24 29.22 -18.31
CA VAL A 128 -8.69 29.04 -18.20
C VAL A 128 -9.22 28.05 -19.24
N LEU A 129 -8.75 28.17 -20.49
CA LEU A 129 -9.13 27.29 -21.59
C LEU A 129 -8.69 25.84 -21.35
N SER A 130 -7.55 25.63 -20.68
CA SER A 130 -6.97 24.31 -20.44
C SER A 130 -7.58 23.61 -19.21
N ILE A 131 -8.14 24.33 -18.23
CA ILE A 131 -8.66 23.72 -16.99
C ILE A 131 -9.72 22.66 -17.26
N ILE A 132 -10.71 22.93 -18.12
CA ILE A 132 -11.83 22.01 -18.37
C ILE A 132 -11.37 20.77 -19.16
N PRO A 133 -10.75 20.89 -20.36
CA PRO A 133 -10.30 19.74 -21.13
C PRO A 133 -9.09 19.03 -20.53
N GLY A 134 -8.34 19.70 -19.65
CA GLY A 134 -7.15 19.17 -18.99
C GLY A 134 -7.33 18.82 -17.53
N CYS A 135 -8.55 18.87 -16.98
CA CYS A 135 -8.76 18.71 -15.53
C CYS A 135 -8.15 17.40 -15.01
N MET A 136 -8.30 16.30 -15.76
CA MET A 136 -7.72 15.00 -15.45
C MET A 136 -6.20 14.98 -15.60
N MET A 137 -5.65 15.62 -16.64
CA MET A 137 -4.21 15.78 -16.81
C MET A 137 -3.61 16.58 -15.65
N TYR A 138 -4.22 17.70 -15.27
CA TYR A 138 -3.79 18.54 -14.15
C TYR A 138 -3.92 17.82 -12.80
N LEU A 139 -5.00 17.07 -12.59
CA LEU A 139 -5.16 16.22 -11.41
C LEU A 139 -4.03 15.21 -11.30
N ILE A 140 -3.68 14.53 -12.39
CA ILE A 140 -2.58 13.57 -12.41
C ILE A 140 -1.23 14.26 -12.23
N LEU A 141 -1.00 15.42 -12.85
CA LEU A 141 0.22 16.21 -12.63
C LEU A 141 0.34 16.67 -11.17
N PHE A 142 -0.77 17.04 -10.53
CA PHE A 142 -0.81 17.41 -9.12
C PHE A 142 -0.53 16.23 -8.20
N LEU A 143 -1.22 15.10 -8.41
CA LEU A 143 -1.02 13.87 -7.64
C LEU A 143 0.40 13.34 -7.78
N TYR A 144 0.96 13.35 -8.99
CA TYR A 144 2.30 12.85 -9.26
C TYR A 144 3.41 13.88 -9.04
N GLY A 145 3.06 15.17 -8.89
CA GLY A 145 4.00 16.25 -8.57
C GLY A 145 4.49 16.18 -7.13
N ASN A 146 3.70 15.59 -6.22
CA ASN A 146 4.13 15.32 -4.85
C ASN A 146 4.30 13.81 -4.64
N ALA A 147 5.52 13.39 -4.31
CA ALA A 147 5.85 11.99 -4.12
C ALA A 147 4.99 11.28 -3.06
N TYR A 148 4.53 12.00 -2.03
CA TYR A 148 3.64 11.44 -1.01
C TYR A 148 2.20 11.26 -1.53
N LEU A 149 1.68 12.23 -2.30
CA LEU A 149 0.34 12.12 -2.90
C LEU A 149 0.31 11.00 -3.93
N LYS A 150 1.35 10.87 -4.75
CA LYS A 150 1.53 9.76 -5.68
C LYS A 150 1.47 8.42 -4.96
N TYR A 151 2.27 8.27 -3.90
CA TYR A 151 2.33 7.04 -3.13
C TYR A 151 0.96 6.66 -2.55
N ILE A 152 0.25 7.63 -1.95
CA ILE A 152 -1.10 7.41 -1.42
C ILE A 152 -2.08 7.04 -2.54
N PHE A 153 -2.04 7.76 -3.66
CA PHE A 153 -2.91 7.50 -4.81
C PHE A 153 -2.74 6.08 -5.37
N GLU A 154 -1.50 5.64 -5.58
CA GLU A 154 -1.20 4.29 -6.07
C GLU A 154 -1.72 3.22 -5.10
N ARG A 155 -1.60 3.44 -3.79
CA ARG A 155 -2.10 2.52 -2.75
C ARG A 155 -3.63 2.49 -2.68
N VAL A 156 -4.29 3.63 -2.81
CA VAL A 156 -5.75 3.73 -2.87
C VAL A 156 -6.27 3.04 -4.13
N LEU A 157 -5.61 3.24 -5.28
CA LEU A 157 -5.99 2.58 -6.52
C LEU A 157 -5.87 1.06 -6.40
N MET A 158 -4.74 0.55 -5.87
CA MET A 158 -4.58 -0.88 -5.59
C MET A 158 -5.66 -1.41 -4.63
N THR A 159 -6.01 -0.63 -3.60
CA THR A 159 -7.08 -0.97 -2.66
C THR A 159 -8.43 -1.14 -3.36
N ILE A 160 -8.77 -0.24 -4.29
CA ILE A 160 -10.00 -0.35 -5.09
C ILE A 160 -10.00 -1.64 -5.91
N PHE A 161 -8.88 -1.96 -6.57
CA PHE A 161 -8.76 -3.23 -7.32
C PHE A 161 -8.92 -4.46 -6.43
N VAL A 162 -8.34 -4.45 -5.22
CA VAL A 162 -8.49 -5.54 -4.25
C VAL A 162 -9.94 -5.68 -3.81
N ILE A 163 -10.63 -4.59 -3.47
CA ILE A 163 -12.04 -4.63 -3.05
C ILE A 163 -12.93 -5.18 -4.16
N LEU A 164 -12.74 -4.72 -5.40
CA LEU A 164 -13.49 -5.22 -6.56
C LEU A 164 -13.19 -6.70 -6.84
N GLY A 165 -11.93 -7.11 -6.74
CA GLY A 165 -11.52 -8.50 -6.89
C GLY A 165 -12.13 -9.40 -5.83
N VAL A 166 -12.13 -8.97 -4.56
CA VAL A 166 -12.75 -9.70 -3.45
C VAL A 166 -14.26 -9.76 -3.63
N ALA A 167 -14.93 -8.66 -4.00
CA ALA A 167 -16.37 -8.65 -4.25
C ALA A 167 -16.74 -9.64 -5.37
N ALA A 168 -16.02 -9.61 -6.50
CA ALA A 168 -16.26 -10.54 -7.60
C ALA A 168 -16.01 -11.99 -7.20
N LEU A 169 -14.91 -12.28 -6.51
CA LEU A 169 -14.56 -13.62 -6.06
C LEU A 169 -15.59 -14.18 -5.07
N VAL A 170 -15.95 -13.40 -4.05
CA VAL A 170 -16.92 -13.79 -3.02
C VAL A 170 -18.30 -13.98 -3.64
N PHE A 171 -18.73 -13.07 -4.52
CA PHE A 171 -19.96 -13.23 -5.28
C PHE A 171 -19.96 -14.55 -6.07
N THR A 172 -18.88 -14.82 -6.79
CA THR A 172 -18.74 -16.04 -7.60
C THR A 172 -18.86 -17.29 -6.73
N ILE A 173 -18.18 -17.31 -5.58
CA ILE A 173 -18.26 -18.44 -4.62
C ILE A 173 -19.70 -18.62 -4.14
N LEU A 174 -20.38 -17.53 -3.76
CA LEU A 174 -21.76 -17.60 -3.27
C LEU A 174 -22.76 -17.99 -4.38
N TYR A 175 -22.53 -17.55 -5.61
CA TYR A 175 -23.35 -17.90 -6.78
C TYR A 175 -23.20 -19.36 -7.19
N LEU A 176 -21.97 -19.91 -7.15
CA LEU A 176 -21.69 -21.31 -7.45
C LEU A 176 -22.01 -22.26 -6.28
N SER A 177 -22.31 -21.70 -5.12
CA SER A 177 -22.64 -22.47 -3.92
C SER A 177 -23.90 -23.29 -4.16
N PRO A 178 -23.96 -24.55 -3.69
CA PRO A 178 -25.14 -25.40 -3.86
C PRO A 178 -26.37 -24.93 -3.06
N PHE A 179 -26.24 -23.87 -2.24
CA PHE A 179 -27.33 -23.32 -1.45
C PHE A 179 -28.28 -22.46 -2.31
N ASN A 180 -29.55 -22.86 -2.39
CA ASN A 180 -30.60 -22.02 -2.95
C ASN A 180 -31.01 -20.95 -1.91
N PRO A 181 -30.78 -19.64 -2.15
CA PRO A 181 -31.06 -18.59 -1.18
C PRO A 181 -32.55 -18.52 -0.82
N ALA A 182 -33.44 -18.68 -1.79
CA ALA A 182 -34.88 -18.67 -1.57
C ALA A 182 -35.32 -19.84 -0.69
N ALA A 183 -34.81 -21.05 -0.93
CA ALA A 183 -35.15 -22.23 -0.14
C ALA A 183 -34.63 -22.13 1.31
N ASN A 184 -33.45 -21.54 1.52
CA ASN A 184 -32.89 -21.34 2.86
C ASN A 184 -33.69 -20.32 3.68
N ILE A 185 -34.22 -19.28 3.04
CA ILE A 185 -34.94 -18.19 3.70
C ILE A 185 -36.43 -18.53 3.90
N LEU A 186 -37.08 -19.08 2.87
CA LEU A 186 -38.51 -19.45 2.92
C LEU A 186 -38.75 -20.79 3.64
N GLY A 187 -37.70 -21.59 3.82
CA GLY A 187 -37.75 -22.90 4.44
C GLY A 187 -38.08 -24.04 3.46
N VAL A 188 -37.89 -25.28 3.93
CA VAL A 188 -38.03 -26.50 3.12
C VAL A 188 -39.44 -26.79 2.64
N THR A 189 -40.46 -26.12 3.20
CA THR A 189 -41.87 -26.28 2.83
C THR A 189 -42.35 -25.26 1.78
N ALA A 190 -41.47 -24.37 1.32
CA ALA A 190 -41.82 -23.33 0.35
C ALA A 190 -42.26 -23.93 -0.99
N THR A 191 -43.36 -23.43 -1.55
CA THR A 191 -43.82 -23.86 -2.88
C THR A 191 -42.90 -23.33 -3.97
N GLN A 192 -42.87 -23.99 -5.14
CA GLN A 192 -42.06 -23.50 -6.26
C GLN A 192 -42.47 -22.09 -6.72
N GLU A 193 -43.76 -21.75 -6.64
CA GLU A 193 -44.24 -20.40 -6.96
C GLU A 193 -43.67 -19.35 -6.00
N GLN A 194 -43.61 -19.66 -4.69
CA GLN A 194 -43.01 -18.77 -3.69
C GLN A 194 -41.51 -18.58 -3.94
N ILE A 195 -40.79 -19.65 -4.31
CA ILE A 195 -39.37 -19.59 -4.66
C ILE A 195 -39.14 -18.74 -5.91
N ALA A 196 -39.95 -18.94 -6.97
CA ALA A 196 -39.84 -18.17 -8.21
C ALA A 196 -40.15 -16.68 -7.98
N ALA A 197 -41.18 -16.37 -7.21
CA ALA A 197 -41.52 -15.00 -6.83
C ALA A 197 -40.40 -14.33 -6.03
N PHE A 198 -39.80 -15.04 -5.07
CA PHE A 198 -38.65 -14.55 -4.32
C PHE A 198 -37.45 -14.26 -5.23
N ASN A 199 -37.10 -15.19 -6.11
CA ASN A 199 -35.99 -15.01 -7.03
C ASN A 199 -36.18 -13.80 -7.94
N HIS A 200 -37.39 -13.60 -8.47
CA HIS A 200 -37.71 -12.46 -9.32
C HIS A 200 -37.65 -11.12 -8.57
N VAL A 201 -38.13 -11.07 -7.32
CA VAL A 201 -38.08 -9.84 -6.49
C VAL A 201 -36.65 -9.44 -6.16
N TYR A 202 -35.77 -10.40 -5.87
CA TYR A 202 -34.38 -10.14 -5.51
C TYR A 202 -33.40 -10.22 -6.70
N GLY A 203 -33.90 -10.45 -7.92
CA GLY A 203 -33.09 -10.54 -9.13
C GLY A 203 -32.14 -11.74 -9.17
N LEU A 204 -32.45 -12.80 -8.43
CA LEU A 204 -31.65 -14.04 -8.38
C LEU A 204 -31.83 -14.92 -9.63
N ASP A 205 -32.86 -14.63 -10.41
CA ASP A 205 -33.16 -15.24 -11.72
C ASP A 205 -32.39 -14.59 -12.88
N GLN A 206 -31.70 -13.47 -12.63
CA GLN A 206 -30.94 -12.75 -13.66
C GLN A 206 -29.66 -13.50 -14.06
N PRO A 207 -29.11 -13.26 -15.26
CA PRO A 207 -27.82 -13.80 -15.66
C PRO A 207 -26.70 -13.39 -14.70
N TYR A 208 -25.71 -14.27 -14.53
CA TYR A 208 -24.54 -14.08 -13.65
C TYR A 208 -23.89 -12.68 -13.81
N LEU A 209 -23.64 -12.24 -15.04
CA LEU A 209 -22.98 -10.95 -15.30
C LEU A 209 -23.81 -9.76 -14.82
N THR A 210 -25.14 -9.84 -14.90
CA THR A 210 -26.05 -8.79 -14.43
C THR A 210 -26.04 -8.73 -12.91
N GLN A 211 -26.13 -9.89 -12.24
CA GLN A 211 -26.07 -9.94 -10.78
C GLN A 211 -24.71 -9.45 -10.24
N LEU A 212 -23.61 -9.86 -10.87
CA LEU A 212 -22.27 -9.40 -10.52
C LEU A 212 -22.12 -7.89 -10.71
N TRP A 213 -22.59 -7.35 -11.84
CA TRP A 213 -22.54 -5.91 -12.10
C TRP A 213 -23.36 -5.11 -11.10
N ASN A 214 -24.58 -5.55 -10.80
CA ASN A 214 -25.44 -4.92 -9.80
C ASN A 214 -24.79 -4.94 -8.42
N ASN A 215 -24.12 -6.04 -8.09
CA ASN A 215 -23.39 -6.16 -6.86
C ASN A 215 -22.21 -5.18 -6.79
N ILE A 216 -21.33 -5.17 -7.79
CA ILE A 216 -20.18 -4.25 -7.87
C ILE A 216 -20.64 -2.79 -7.82
N LYS A 217 -21.74 -2.46 -8.51
CA LYS A 217 -22.36 -1.14 -8.47
C LYS A 217 -22.83 -0.78 -7.07
N GLY A 218 -23.45 -1.71 -6.35
CA GLY A 218 -23.84 -1.54 -4.95
C GLY A 218 -22.65 -1.21 -4.06
N VAL A 219 -21.55 -1.96 -4.20
CA VAL A 219 -20.29 -1.70 -3.48
C VAL A 219 -19.76 -0.29 -3.76
N ALA A 220 -19.73 0.12 -5.03
CA ALA A 220 -19.25 1.44 -5.42
C ALA A 220 -20.13 2.59 -4.88
N MET A 221 -21.43 2.34 -4.69
CA MET A 221 -22.39 3.29 -4.12
C MET A 221 -22.51 3.20 -2.59
N PHE A 222 -21.74 2.31 -1.94
CA PHE A 222 -21.88 1.96 -0.52
C PHE A 222 -23.28 1.43 -0.13
N ASP A 223 -24.01 0.88 -1.09
CA ASP A 223 -25.30 0.21 -0.87
C ASP A 223 -25.12 -1.31 -1.01
N LEU A 224 -25.01 -1.98 0.14
CA LEU A 224 -24.85 -3.44 0.22
C LEU A 224 -26.20 -4.17 0.20
N GLY A 225 -27.29 -3.45 -0.02
CA GLY A 225 -28.64 -4.00 -0.07
C GLY A 225 -29.22 -4.35 1.29
N LYS A 226 -30.27 -5.17 1.26
CA LYS A 226 -31.01 -5.62 2.44
C LYS A 226 -30.81 -7.12 2.65
N SER A 227 -30.73 -7.50 3.92
CA SER A 227 -30.77 -8.91 4.34
C SER A 227 -32.07 -9.57 3.86
N PHE A 228 -31.94 -10.77 3.30
CA PHE A 228 -33.07 -11.59 2.88
C PHE A 228 -33.88 -12.12 4.06
N ALA A 229 -33.21 -12.45 5.18
CA ALA A 229 -33.87 -13.01 6.36
C ALA A 229 -34.53 -11.94 7.25
N GLY A 230 -33.91 -10.76 7.38
CA GLY A 230 -34.29 -9.75 8.37
C GLY A 230 -34.77 -8.43 7.79
N ASN A 231 -34.74 -8.24 6.47
CA ASN A 231 -35.05 -6.97 5.78
C ASN A 231 -34.24 -5.75 6.29
N GLU A 232 -33.19 -6.00 7.07
CA GLU A 232 -32.31 -4.99 7.62
C GLU A 232 -31.35 -4.49 6.55
N ASN A 233 -31.10 -3.17 6.55
CA ASN A 233 -30.10 -2.59 5.66
C ASN A 233 -28.69 -3.00 6.13
N VAL A 234 -27.96 -3.70 5.27
CA VAL A 234 -26.67 -4.32 5.61
C VAL A 234 -25.64 -3.25 5.93
N THR A 235 -25.55 -2.18 5.13
CA THR A 235 -24.64 -1.05 5.37
C THR A 235 -24.87 -0.40 6.74
N ALA A 236 -26.12 -0.13 7.09
CA ALA A 236 -26.49 0.47 8.37
C ALA A 236 -26.18 -0.46 9.56
N THR A 237 -26.43 -1.76 9.41
CA THR A 237 -26.09 -2.75 10.44
C THR A 237 -24.58 -2.84 10.65
N ILE A 238 -23.80 -2.84 9.57
CA ILE A 238 -22.34 -2.82 9.64
C ILE A 238 -21.84 -1.57 10.35
N ALA A 239 -22.35 -0.39 9.96
CA ALA A 239 -21.97 0.89 10.54
C ALA A 239 -22.23 0.97 12.06
N ARG A 240 -23.32 0.36 12.55
CA ARG A 240 -23.63 0.31 14.00
C ARG A 240 -22.73 -0.64 14.78
N LYS A 241 -22.33 -1.75 14.17
CA LYS A 241 -21.51 -2.79 14.81
C LYS A 241 -20.01 -2.48 14.75
N PHE A 242 -19.58 -1.72 13.74
CA PHE A 242 -18.19 -1.35 13.52
C PHE A 242 -17.49 -0.74 14.73
N PRO A 243 -18.04 0.28 15.42
CA PRO A 243 -17.36 0.91 16.55
C PRO A 243 -17.08 -0.05 17.70
N ILE A 244 -17.92 -1.07 17.90
CA ILE A 244 -17.76 -2.06 18.96
C ILE A 244 -16.52 -2.92 18.68
N THR A 245 -16.45 -3.50 17.48
CA THR A 245 -15.30 -4.30 17.03
C THR A 245 -14.03 -3.45 17.00
N LEU A 246 -14.11 -2.21 16.52
CA LEU A 246 -12.97 -1.28 16.50
C LEU A 246 -12.44 -0.97 17.91
N THR A 247 -13.33 -0.66 18.86
CA THR A 247 -12.96 -0.36 20.25
C THR A 247 -12.26 -1.56 20.88
N LEU A 248 -12.84 -2.74 20.72
CA LEU A 248 -12.29 -3.99 21.23
C LEU A 248 -10.91 -4.27 20.64
N ALA A 249 -10.77 -4.12 19.32
CA ALA A 249 -9.51 -4.36 18.63
C ALA A 249 -8.43 -3.32 19.02
N ALA A 250 -8.79 -2.04 19.11
CA ALA A 250 -7.86 -0.97 19.43
C ALA A 250 -7.32 -1.06 20.85
N ILE A 251 -8.17 -1.36 21.83
CA ILE A 251 -7.74 -1.54 23.23
C ILE A 251 -6.85 -2.78 23.37
N SER A 252 -7.25 -3.89 22.72
CA SER A 252 -6.43 -5.11 22.67
C SER A 252 -5.08 -4.87 22.02
N LEU A 253 -5.03 -4.11 20.93
CA LEU A 253 -3.81 -3.70 20.25
C LEU A 253 -2.90 -2.89 21.16
N LEU A 254 -3.46 -1.87 21.82
CA LEU A 254 -2.72 -0.99 22.71
C LEU A 254 -2.04 -1.78 23.83
N ILE A 255 -2.81 -2.60 24.55
CA ILE A 255 -2.29 -3.43 25.64
C ILE A 255 -1.24 -4.40 25.13
N ALA A 256 -1.51 -5.06 24.00
CA ALA A 256 -0.57 -6.01 23.43
C ALA A 256 0.76 -5.35 23.04
N VAL A 257 0.74 -4.18 22.39
CA VAL A 257 1.96 -3.45 22.00
C VAL A 257 2.72 -2.96 23.23
N VAL A 258 2.03 -2.43 24.24
CA VAL A 258 2.64 -1.97 25.51
C VAL A 258 3.36 -3.11 26.23
N ILE A 259 2.86 -4.33 26.14
CA ILE A 259 3.48 -5.51 26.77
C ILE A 259 4.54 -6.16 25.86
N ALA A 260 4.22 -6.32 24.58
CA ALA A 260 5.03 -7.07 23.63
C ALA A 260 6.35 -6.36 23.29
N LEU A 261 6.34 -5.03 23.13
CA LEU A 261 7.56 -4.30 22.77
C LEU A 261 8.63 -4.40 23.87
N PRO A 262 8.35 -4.10 25.16
CA PRO A 262 9.32 -4.28 26.22
C PRO A 262 9.82 -5.72 26.33
N ILE A 263 8.92 -6.71 26.27
CA ILE A 263 9.28 -8.12 26.33
C ILE A 263 10.25 -8.47 25.19
N GLY A 264 9.90 -8.16 23.95
CA GLY A 264 10.73 -8.49 22.79
C GLY A 264 12.09 -7.77 22.82
N ILE A 265 12.12 -6.51 23.21
CA ILE A 265 13.36 -5.72 23.30
C ILE A 265 14.26 -6.26 24.41
N ILE A 266 13.72 -6.56 25.60
CA ILE A 266 14.51 -7.09 26.73
C ILE A 266 15.09 -8.46 26.36
N SER A 267 14.28 -9.34 25.77
CA SER A 267 14.72 -10.65 25.28
C SER A 267 15.81 -10.55 24.21
N ALA A 268 15.75 -9.57 23.31
CA ALA A 268 16.76 -9.37 22.27
C ALA A 268 18.07 -8.77 22.78
N ILE A 269 18.02 -7.90 23.82
CA ILE A 269 19.23 -7.29 24.40
C ILE A 269 20.04 -8.31 25.20
N LYS A 270 19.37 -9.29 25.83
CA LYS A 270 20.00 -10.36 26.60
C LYS A 270 19.59 -11.73 26.03
N PRO A 271 20.05 -12.08 24.82
CA PRO A 271 19.68 -13.34 24.20
C PRO A 271 20.17 -14.51 25.06
N ASN A 272 19.38 -15.60 25.11
CA ASN A 272 19.66 -16.80 25.91
C ASN A 272 19.74 -16.54 27.43
N SER A 273 19.21 -15.42 27.92
CA SER A 273 19.05 -15.18 29.34
C SER A 273 17.78 -15.84 29.88
N TRP A 274 17.66 -15.96 31.21
CA TRP A 274 16.44 -16.46 31.83
C TRP A 274 15.20 -15.63 31.42
N PHE A 275 15.32 -14.30 31.31
CA PHE A 275 14.23 -13.45 30.81
C PHE A 275 13.83 -13.79 29.38
N ASP A 276 14.80 -14.08 28.52
CA ASP A 276 14.54 -14.48 27.14
C ASP A 276 13.74 -15.79 27.09
N TYR A 277 14.24 -16.84 27.77
CA TYR A 277 13.58 -18.14 27.82
C TYR A 277 12.17 -18.05 28.43
N THR A 278 12.01 -17.38 29.56
CA THR A 278 10.70 -17.29 30.24
C THR A 278 9.70 -16.52 29.40
N PHE A 279 10.06 -15.35 28.87
CA PHE A 279 9.13 -14.57 28.07
C PHE A 279 8.78 -15.24 26.74
N MET A 280 9.75 -15.87 26.07
CA MET A 280 9.48 -16.57 24.82
C MET A 280 8.66 -17.84 25.03
N PHE A 281 8.87 -18.53 26.15
CA PHE A 281 8.04 -19.67 26.55
C PHE A 281 6.58 -19.25 26.81
N ILE A 282 6.36 -18.18 27.58
CA ILE A 282 5.01 -17.63 27.83
C ILE A 282 4.36 -17.17 26.53
N ALA A 283 5.11 -16.48 25.65
CA ALA A 283 4.62 -16.07 24.34
C ALA A 283 4.26 -17.27 23.46
N LEU A 284 5.03 -18.36 23.51
CA LEU A 284 4.72 -19.59 22.79
C LEU A 284 3.38 -20.19 23.28
N ILE A 285 3.19 -20.28 24.60
CA ILE A 285 1.93 -20.75 25.19
C ILE A 285 0.76 -19.88 24.71
N GLY A 286 0.90 -18.55 24.77
CA GLY A 286 -0.15 -17.63 24.33
C GLY A 286 -0.52 -17.77 22.86
N LEU A 287 0.42 -18.17 22.00
CA LEU A 287 0.18 -18.41 20.58
C LEU A 287 -0.43 -19.80 20.30
N SER A 288 -0.14 -20.77 21.17
CA SER A 288 -0.64 -22.15 21.03
C SER A 288 -2.06 -22.34 21.56
N ILE A 289 -2.55 -21.45 22.42
CA ILE A 289 -3.89 -21.54 22.99
C ILE A 289 -4.94 -20.98 22.00
N PRO A 290 -5.99 -21.74 21.66
CA PRO A 290 -7.10 -21.21 20.88
C PRO A 290 -7.89 -20.12 21.63
N ASN A 291 -8.18 -19.00 20.97
CA ASN A 291 -8.88 -17.86 21.58
C ASN A 291 -10.24 -18.24 22.21
N PHE A 292 -11.04 -19.10 21.57
CA PHE A 292 -12.33 -19.51 22.14
C PHE A 292 -12.14 -20.26 23.46
N TRP A 293 -11.17 -21.17 23.51
CA TRP A 293 -10.89 -21.97 24.68
C TRP A 293 -10.39 -21.08 25.82
N GLN A 294 -9.48 -20.14 25.51
CA GLN A 294 -9.02 -19.15 26.49
C GLN A 294 -10.19 -18.35 27.07
N GLY A 295 -11.10 -17.87 26.20
CA GLY A 295 -12.29 -17.14 26.61
C GLY A 295 -13.21 -17.95 27.52
N LEU A 296 -13.48 -19.21 27.18
CA LEU A 296 -14.31 -20.09 28.01
C LEU A 296 -13.66 -20.38 29.39
N ILE A 297 -12.34 -20.60 29.42
CA ILE A 297 -11.59 -20.78 30.67
C ILE A 297 -11.62 -19.51 31.52
N PHE A 298 -11.55 -18.33 30.90
CA PHE A 298 -11.64 -17.05 31.61
C PHE A 298 -13.03 -16.85 32.21
N ILE A 299 -14.09 -17.10 31.45
CA ILE A 299 -15.47 -17.04 31.95
C ILE A 299 -15.64 -17.99 33.15
N LEU A 300 -15.19 -19.25 33.03
CA LEU A 300 -15.34 -20.25 34.08
C LEU A 300 -14.62 -19.86 35.37
N ASN A 301 -13.39 -19.35 35.28
CA ASN A 301 -12.61 -19.02 36.47
C ASN A 301 -12.96 -17.64 37.03
N PHE A 302 -12.93 -16.60 36.22
CA PHE A 302 -13.08 -15.22 36.69
C PHE A 302 -14.53 -14.78 36.84
N SER A 303 -15.46 -15.35 36.08
CA SER A 303 -16.88 -15.00 36.19
C SER A 303 -17.66 -15.98 37.06
N ILE A 304 -17.54 -17.28 36.82
CA ILE A 304 -18.37 -18.27 37.52
C ILE A 304 -17.81 -18.61 38.90
N LYS A 305 -16.53 -19.02 38.98
CA LYS A 305 -15.93 -19.44 40.26
C LYS A 305 -15.59 -18.27 41.18
N MET A 306 -14.89 -17.26 40.67
CA MET A 306 -14.40 -16.13 41.46
C MET A 306 -15.36 -14.94 41.52
N GLN A 307 -16.27 -14.81 40.54
CA GLN A 307 -17.22 -13.69 40.43
C GLN A 307 -16.55 -12.30 40.37
N TRP A 308 -15.31 -12.21 39.87
CA TRP A 308 -14.57 -10.96 39.74
C TRP A 308 -15.00 -10.15 38.52
N LEU A 309 -15.33 -10.83 37.42
CA LEU A 309 -15.59 -10.21 36.13
C LEU A 309 -16.91 -10.72 35.53
N PRO A 310 -17.69 -9.88 34.83
CA PRO A 310 -18.93 -10.31 34.19
C PRO A 310 -18.66 -11.18 32.95
N ALA A 311 -19.42 -12.25 32.77
CA ALA A 311 -19.26 -13.18 31.64
C ALA A 311 -19.68 -12.57 30.29
N THR A 312 -20.65 -11.67 30.32
CA THR A 312 -21.25 -11.05 29.14
C THR A 312 -20.81 -9.60 29.01
N PHE A 313 -20.55 -9.21 27.77
CA PHE A 313 -20.22 -7.84 27.44
C PHE A 313 -21.37 -6.87 27.73
N ASN A 314 -21.02 -5.73 28.34
CA ASN A 314 -21.93 -4.64 28.64
C ASN A 314 -21.21 -3.30 28.35
N PRO A 315 -21.65 -2.49 27.39
CA PRO A 315 -21.01 -1.21 27.03
C PRO A 315 -20.88 -0.23 28.21
N GLN A 316 -21.79 -0.28 29.18
CA GLN A 316 -21.78 0.59 30.36
C GLN A 316 -20.83 0.11 31.46
N ASN A 317 -20.33 -1.13 31.37
CA ASN A 317 -19.43 -1.71 32.35
C ASN A 317 -18.09 -2.10 31.74
N TRP A 318 -17.06 -1.29 31.98
CA TRP A 318 -15.70 -1.51 31.48
C TRP A 318 -15.07 -2.83 31.95
N LEU A 319 -15.48 -3.38 33.10
CA LEU A 319 -14.99 -4.69 33.58
C LEU A 319 -15.34 -5.82 32.60
N SER A 320 -16.44 -5.66 31.85
CA SER A 320 -16.86 -6.63 30.83
C SER A 320 -15.96 -6.67 29.59
N MET A 321 -15.10 -5.66 29.41
CA MET A 321 -14.13 -5.62 28.32
C MET A 321 -12.82 -6.35 28.67
N ILE A 322 -12.50 -6.52 29.95
CA ILE A 322 -11.19 -7.05 30.38
C ILE A 322 -10.91 -8.43 29.78
N MET A 323 -11.83 -9.39 29.97
CA MET A 323 -11.62 -10.75 29.46
C MET A 323 -11.55 -10.79 27.92
N PRO A 324 -12.49 -10.21 27.15
CA PRO A 324 -12.39 -10.15 25.69
C PRO A 324 -11.09 -9.54 25.18
N VAL A 325 -10.66 -8.43 25.80
CA VAL A 325 -9.46 -7.69 25.41
C VAL A 325 -8.20 -8.51 25.65
N ILE A 326 -8.10 -9.20 26.78
CA ILE A 326 -6.94 -10.04 27.07
C ILE A 326 -6.91 -11.25 26.13
N VAL A 327 -8.07 -11.88 25.87
CA VAL A 327 -8.16 -13.02 24.94
C VAL A 327 -7.69 -12.62 23.55
N LEU A 328 -8.19 -11.50 23.01
CA LEU A 328 -7.74 -11.00 21.70
C LEU A 328 -6.29 -10.51 21.72
N GLY A 329 -5.88 -9.85 22.80
CA GLY A 329 -4.53 -9.32 22.97
C GLY A 329 -3.46 -10.39 23.16
N THR A 330 -3.79 -11.58 23.67
CA THR A 330 -2.81 -12.63 24.00
C THR A 330 -2.04 -13.10 22.75
N GLY A 331 -2.76 -13.51 21.70
CA GLY A 331 -2.14 -13.96 20.44
C GLY A 331 -1.35 -12.85 19.75
N LEU A 332 -1.88 -11.61 19.77
CA LEU A 332 -1.19 -10.44 19.24
C LEU A 332 0.11 -10.15 20.02
N THR A 333 0.06 -10.17 21.35
CA THR A 333 1.22 -9.92 22.22
C THR A 333 2.33 -10.93 21.92
N ALA A 334 1.98 -12.21 21.80
CA ALA A 334 2.93 -13.26 21.48
C ALA A 334 3.60 -13.06 20.11
N ALA A 335 2.81 -12.78 19.07
CA ALA A 335 3.32 -12.55 17.72
C ALA A 335 4.23 -11.31 17.65
N VAL A 336 3.79 -10.19 18.23
CA VAL A 336 4.53 -8.93 18.24
C VAL A 336 5.79 -9.05 19.09
N ALA A 337 5.76 -9.73 20.23
CA ALA A 337 6.93 -9.92 21.09
C ALA A 337 8.01 -10.73 20.38
N ARG A 338 7.60 -11.81 19.69
CA ARG A 338 8.51 -12.65 18.91
C ARG A 338 9.13 -11.89 17.74
N MET A 339 8.32 -11.16 16.97
CA MET A 339 8.83 -10.34 15.87
C MET A 339 9.78 -9.25 16.39
N THR A 340 9.38 -8.57 17.47
CA THR A 340 10.21 -7.55 18.12
C THR A 340 11.55 -8.12 18.56
N ARG A 341 11.55 -9.33 19.16
CA ARG A 341 12.77 -10.02 19.53
C ARG A 341 13.65 -10.32 18.32
N SER A 342 13.10 -10.96 17.27
CA SER A 342 13.87 -11.36 16.08
C SER A 342 14.49 -10.14 15.40
N SER A 343 13.67 -9.14 15.08
CA SER A 343 14.12 -7.95 14.34
C SER A 343 15.08 -7.10 15.16
N THR A 344 14.90 -7.00 16.47
CA THR A 344 15.85 -6.29 17.34
C THR A 344 17.18 -7.05 17.43
N LEU A 345 17.14 -8.38 17.55
CA LEU A 345 18.33 -9.21 17.63
C LEU A 345 19.15 -9.15 16.33
N GLU A 346 18.49 -9.25 15.17
CA GLU A 346 19.13 -9.09 13.85
C GLU A 346 19.82 -7.73 13.73
N VAL A 347 19.07 -6.66 14.01
CA VAL A 347 19.58 -5.29 13.85
C VAL A 347 20.75 -4.96 14.79
N ILE A 348 20.77 -5.52 16.00
CA ILE A 348 21.88 -5.27 16.96
C ILE A 348 23.23 -5.75 16.42
N HIS A 349 23.25 -6.73 15.51
CA HIS A 349 24.46 -7.32 14.93
C HIS A 349 24.90 -6.64 13.62
N GLU A 350 24.22 -5.59 13.19
CA GLU A 350 24.56 -4.85 11.97
C GLU A 350 25.80 -3.95 12.13
N ASP A 351 26.59 -3.80 11.06
CA ASP A 351 27.87 -3.06 11.06
C ASP A 351 27.73 -1.59 11.47
N TYR A 352 26.63 -0.95 11.11
CA TYR A 352 26.38 0.46 11.49
C TYR A 352 26.13 0.61 12.99
N VAL A 353 25.61 -0.43 13.66
CA VAL A 353 25.43 -0.47 15.12
C VAL A 353 26.78 -0.64 15.80
N MET A 354 27.65 -1.51 15.27
CA MET A 354 29.03 -1.63 15.75
C MET A 354 29.81 -0.32 15.59
N THR A 355 29.69 0.33 14.43
CA THR A 355 30.30 1.64 14.17
C THR A 355 29.80 2.72 15.14
N ALA A 356 28.49 2.73 15.44
CA ALA A 356 27.91 3.66 16.41
C ALA A 356 28.49 3.45 17.82
N ARG A 357 28.70 2.20 18.24
CA ARG A 357 29.37 1.88 19.52
C ARG A 357 30.83 2.28 19.52
N ALA A 358 31.57 2.01 18.43
CA ALA A 358 32.97 2.39 18.28
C ALA A 358 33.20 3.90 18.34
N LYS A 359 32.20 4.70 17.91
CA LYS A 359 32.19 6.17 18.07
C LYS A 359 31.93 6.66 19.50
N GLY A 360 31.77 5.76 20.48
CA GLY A 360 31.58 6.12 21.90
C GLY A 360 30.13 6.44 22.30
N LEU A 361 29.14 6.15 21.44
CA LEU A 361 27.73 6.38 21.79
C LEU A 361 27.28 5.43 22.91
N SER A 362 26.47 5.95 23.83
CA SER A 362 25.93 5.14 24.94
C SER A 362 25.04 3.99 24.44
N LYS A 363 25.01 2.86 25.16
CA LYS A 363 24.15 1.70 24.83
C LYS A 363 22.69 2.09 24.58
N ARG A 364 22.16 3.04 25.36
CA ARG A 364 20.78 3.55 25.24
C ARG A 364 20.58 4.34 23.94
N GLN A 365 21.51 5.22 23.58
CA GLN A 365 21.45 5.97 22.32
C GLN A 365 21.56 5.05 21.11
N VAL A 366 22.49 4.09 21.14
CA VAL A 366 22.64 3.08 20.09
C VAL A 366 21.34 2.28 19.92
N MET A 367 20.74 1.83 21.02
CA MET A 367 19.47 1.10 20.98
C MET A 367 18.32 1.94 20.42
N LEU A 368 18.01 3.08 21.05
CA LEU A 368 16.82 3.87 20.71
C LEU A 368 16.93 4.54 19.34
N LYS A 369 18.11 5.05 18.97
CA LYS A 369 18.29 5.88 17.77
C LYS A 369 18.71 5.07 16.54
N HIS A 370 19.49 4.01 16.72
CA HIS A 370 20.08 3.26 15.60
C HIS A 370 19.44 1.88 15.43
N ALA A 371 19.23 1.13 16.51
CA ALA A 371 18.71 -0.24 16.40
C ALA A 371 17.18 -0.29 16.26
N LEU A 372 16.44 0.27 17.23
CA LEU A 372 14.97 0.13 17.27
C LEU A 372 14.29 0.74 16.04
N ARG A 373 14.79 1.86 15.52
CA ARG A 373 14.18 2.51 14.35
C ARG A 373 14.10 1.58 13.13
N ASN A 374 15.12 0.76 12.92
CA ASN A 374 15.15 -0.20 11.81
C ASN A 374 14.42 -1.50 12.15
N ALA A 375 14.49 -1.93 13.41
CA ALA A 375 13.72 -3.09 13.89
C ALA A 375 12.20 -2.85 13.84
N LEU A 376 11.74 -1.60 13.91
CA LEU A 376 10.31 -1.25 13.87
C LEU A 376 9.61 -1.56 12.55
N ILE A 377 10.32 -1.65 11.43
CA ILE A 377 9.71 -1.89 10.11
C ILE A 377 8.90 -3.20 10.10
N PRO A 378 9.52 -4.38 10.34
CA PRO A 378 8.77 -5.66 10.40
C PRO A 378 7.79 -5.73 11.57
N ILE A 379 8.08 -5.06 12.70
CA ILE A 379 7.18 -5.03 13.85
C ILE A 379 5.86 -4.36 13.48
N ILE A 380 5.91 -3.20 12.80
CA ILE A 380 4.72 -2.47 12.36
C ILE A 380 3.93 -3.28 11.33
N THR A 381 4.61 -4.05 10.46
CA THR A 381 3.93 -5.00 9.56
C THR A 381 3.08 -5.99 10.34
N VAL A 382 3.66 -6.66 11.33
CA VAL A 382 2.97 -7.68 12.12
C VAL A 382 1.83 -7.05 12.94
N VAL A 383 2.08 -5.91 13.58
CA VAL A 383 1.06 -5.15 14.33
C VAL A 383 -0.12 -4.80 13.41
N GLY A 384 0.17 -4.29 12.21
CA GLY A 384 -0.83 -3.93 11.21
C GLY A 384 -1.64 -5.12 10.71
N LEU A 385 -0.98 -6.19 10.29
CA LEU A 385 -1.64 -7.41 9.80
C LEU A 385 -2.55 -8.02 10.87
N GLN A 386 -2.07 -8.09 12.11
CA GLN A 386 -2.85 -8.66 13.21
C GLN A 386 -4.03 -7.75 13.58
N PHE A 387 -3.84 -6.43 13.61
CA PHE A 387 -4.93 -5.49 13.82
C PHE A 387 -6.00 -5.59 12.71
N GLY A 388 -5.57 -5.68 11.45
CA GLY A 388 -6.46 -5.91 10.31
C GLY A 388 -7.25 -7.22 10.45
N ALA A 389 -6.60 -8.31 10.88
CA ALA A 389 -7.26 -9.58 11.15
C ALA A 389 -8.30 -9.48 12.28
N MET A 390 -8.01 -8.74 13.35
CA MET A 390 -8.95 -8.50 14.46
C MET A 390 -10.19 -7.72 14.00
N LEU A 391 -10.00 -6.70 13.16
CA LEU A 391 -11.10 -5.94 12.57
C LEU A 391 -11.89 -6.73 11.53
N GLY A 392 -11.23 -7.66 10.84
CA GLY A 392 -11.84 -8.56 9.87
C GLY A 392 -12.65 -9.70 10.47
N GLY A 393 -12.53 -9.92 11.79
CA GLY A 393 -13.32 -10.93 12.48
C GLY A 393 -12.72 -11.39 13.80
N ALA A 394 -12.85 -10.57 14.85
CA ALA A 394 -12.82 -11.02 16.25
C ALA A 394 -14.01 -11.94 16.60
N ALA A 395 -14.63 -12.57 15.59
CA ALA A 395 -15.93 -13.21 15.63
C ALA A 395 -16.04 -14.28 16.71
N VAL A 396 -14.98 -15.07 16.86
CA VAL A 396 -14.91 -16.12 17.87
C VAL A 396 -14.97 -15.52 19.27
N THR A 397 -14.15 -14.51 19.56
CA THR A 397 -14.17 -13.82 20.86
C THR A 397 -15.50 -13.10 21.07
N GLU A 398 -16.01 -12.42 20.04
CA GLU A 398 -17.30 -11.73 20.13
C GLU A 398 -18.44 -12.71 20.43
N LYS A 399 -18.43 -13.91 19.84
CA LYS A 399 -19.41 -14.96 20.12
C LYS A 399 -19.31 -15.48 21.56
N VAL A 400 -18.10 -15.78 22.03
CA VAL A 400 -17.88 -16.32 23.38
C VAL A 400 -18.34 -15.35 24.47
N PHE A 401 -18.14 -14.05 24.29
CA PHE A 401 -18.51 -13.02 25.27
C PHE A 401 -19.86 -12.33 24.97
N ASN A 402 -20.62 -12.82 23.98
CA ASN A 402 -21.89 -12.26 23.52
C ASN A 402 -21.81 -10.76 23.19
N ILE A 403 -20.76 -10.38 22.46
CA ILE A 403 -20.52 -9.03 21.95
C ILE A 403 -21.24 -8.89 20.62
N SER A 404 -22.12 -7.90 20.50
CA SER A 404 -22.85 -7.61 19.25
C SER A 404 -21.99 -6.87 18.21
N GLY A 405 -20.77 -7.35 17.94
CA GLY A 405 -19.85 -6.79 16.96
C GLY A 405 -20.07 -7.29 15.53
N LEU A 406 -19.14 -6.93 14.63
CA LEU A 406 -19.18 -7.31 13.22
C LEU A 406 -18.80 -8.77 12.98
N GLY A 407 -17.80 -9.29 13.70
CA GLY A 407 -17.39 -10.67 13.54
C GLY A 407 -18.53 -11.62 13.91
N SER A 408 -19.21 -11.35 15.02
CA SER A 408 -20.37 -12.13 15.45
C SER A 408 -21.51 -12.09 14.44
N TYR A 409 -21.77 -10.93 13.83
CA TYR A 409 -22.79 -10.75 12.79
C TYR A 409 -22.48 -11.57 11.54
N ILE A 410 -21.24 -11.53 11.05
CA ILE A 410 -20.81 -12.31 9.89
C ILE A 410 -20.98 -13.82 10.17
N VAL A 411 -20.57 -14.27 11.36
CA VAL A 411 -20.72 -15.68 11.75
C VAL A 411 -22.18 -16.10 11.84
N ASP A 412 -23.07 -15.28 12.40
CA ASP A 412 -24.51 -15.61 12.45
C ASP A 412 -25.12 -15.78 11.07
N LYS A 413 -24.80 -14.85 10.16
CA LYS A 413 -25.30 -14.84 8.79
C LYS A 413 -24.66 -15.90 7.91
N GLN A 414 -23.56 -16.51 8.35
CA GLN A 414 -22.97 -17.68 7.70
C GLN A 414 -23.79 -18.96 7.98
N PHE A 415 -24.32 -19.13 9.19
CA PHE A 415 -25.11 -20.31 9.55
C PHE A 415 -26.56 -20.26 9.05
N ILE A 416 -27.09 -19.06 8.83
CA ILE A 416 -28.34 -18.84 8.11
C ILE A 416 -27.97 -18.05 6.85
N PRO A 417 -27.58 -18.72 5.74
CA PRO A 417 -26.90 -18.09 4.61
C PRO A 417 -27.72 -16.95 4.00
N ASP A 418 -27.36 -15.73 4.38
CA ASP A 418 -27.93 -14.48 3.86
C ASP A 418 -26.85 -13.81 3.00
N ILE A 419 -26.98 -13.98 1.67
CA ILE A 419 -25.95 -13.56 0.71
C ILE A 419 -25.60 -12.07 0.84
N PRO A 420 -26.57 -11.13 0.85
CA PRO A 420 -26.27 -9.70 1.05
C PRO A 420 -25.48 -9.43 2.33
N SER A 421 -25.84 -10.11 3.43
CA SER A 421 -25.21 -9.90 4.73
C SER A 421 -23.78 -10.44 4.80
N ILE A 422 -23.55 -11.66 4.28
CA ILE A 422 -22.21 -12.26 4.20
C ILE A 422 -21.32 -11.40 3.28
N MET A 423 -21.84 -11.05 2.11
CA MET A 423 -21.11 -10.27 1.14
C MET A 423 -20.73 -8.88 1.67
N GLY A 424 -21.69 -8.20 2.30
CA GLY A 424 -21.42 -6.92 2.95
C GLY A 424 -20.36 -7.02 4.04
N GLY A 425 -20.41 -8.09 4.84
CA GLY A 425 -19.41 -8.38 5.86
C GLY A 425 -18.00 -8.59 5.30
N VAL A 426 -17.87 -9.41 4.26
CA VAL A 426 -16.55 -9.69 3.64
C VAL A 426 -15.98 -8.45 2.96
N ILE A 427 -16.82 -7.66 2.28
CA ILE A 427 -16.41 -6.41 1.63
C ILE A 427 -15.97 -5.39 2.66
N TYR A 428 -16.72 -5.24 3.75
CA TYR A 428 -16.32 -4.43 4.89
C TYR A 428 -14.94 -4.88 5.42
N THR A 429 -14.72 -6.18 5.58
CA THR A 429 -13.44 -6.72 6.06
C THR A 429 -12.31 -6.40 5.07
N ALA A 430 -12.56 -6.54 3.76
CA ALA A 430 -11.59 -6.20 2.72
C ALA A 430 -11.24 -4.69 2.73
N ILE A 431 -12.25 -3.82 2.85
CA ILE A 431 -12.06 -2.37 2.97
C ILE A 431 -11.22 -2.06 4.21
N THR A 432 -11.57 -2.64 5.35
CA THR A 432 -10.92 -2.35 6.63
C THR A 432 -9.47 -2.83 6.66
N ILE A 433 -9.19 -4.05 6.21
CA ILE A 433 -7.82 -4.56 6.07
C ILE A 433 -7.03 -3.67 5.10
N SER A 434 -7.63 -3.25 4.00
CA SER A 434 -6.94 -2.38 3.04
C SER A 434 -6.62 -1.00 3.64
N ILE A 435 -7.54 -0.40 4.40
CA ILE A 435 -7.28 0.85 5.13
C ILE A 435 -6.13 0.66 6.12
N VAL A 436 -6.12 -0.44 6.90
CA VAL A 436 -5.03 -0.74 7.82
C VAL A 436 -3.70 -0.89 7.08
N ASN A 437 -3.68 -1.56 5.93
CA ASN A 437 -2.49 -1.68 5.10
C ASN A 437 -1.98 -0.31 4.61
N VAL A 438 -2.87 0.57 4.15
CA VAL A 438 -2.50 1.95 3.75
C VAL A 438 -1.91 2.73 4.93
N VAL A 439 -2.47 2.58 6.13
CA VAL A 439 -1.96 3.22 7.35
C VAL A 439 -0.57 2.68 7.71
N VAL A 440 -0.36 1.37 7.59
CA VAL A 440 0.93 0.70 7.82
C VAL A 440 1.99 1.16 6.82
N ASP A 441 1.62 1.21 5.55
CA ASP A 441 2.44 1.73 4.46
C ASP A 441 2.87 3.19 4.72
N LEU A 442 1.94 4.01 5.21
CA LEU A 442 2.22 5.38 5.62
C LEU A 442 3.21 5.44 6.80
N PHE A 443 3.08 4.56 7.80
CA PHE A 443 4.06 4.46 8.88
C PHE A 443 5.46 4.12 8.37
N TYR A 444 5.59 3.27 7.35
CA TYR A 444 6.89 2.99 6.73
C TYR A 444 7.51 4.24 6.10
N ALA A 445 6.72 5.06 5.40
CA ALA A 445 7.21 6.32 4.84
C ALA A 445 7.75 7.28 5.91
N PHE A 446 7.15 7.27 7.11
CA PHE A 446 7.62 8.10 8.23
C PHE A 446 8.87 7.55 8.93
N ILE A 447 9.01 6.23 9.04
CA ILE A 447 10.07 5.59 9.81
C ILE A 447 11.31 5.36 8.95
N ASP A 448 11.13 4.82 7.74
CA ASP A 448 12.22 4.45 6.82
C ASP A 448 12.56 5.62 5.87
N PRO A 449 13.73 6.26 6.03
CA PRO A 449 14.18 7.29 5.10
C PRO A 449 14.46 6.76 3.68
N ARG A 450 14.67 5.44 3.49
CA ARG A 450 14.86 4.83 2.17
C ARG A 450 13.56 4.82 1.35
N VAL A 451 12.41 4.64 2.01
CA VAL A 451 11.10 4.81 1.36
C VAL A 451 10.97 6.25 0.90
N ARG A 452 11.37 7.23 1.73
CA ARG A 452 11.42 8.65 1.33
C ARG A 452 12.40 8.94 0.19
N SER A 453 13.57 8.31 0.17
CA SER A 453 14.53 8.52 -0.92
C SER A 453 14.06 7.89 -2.23
N LYS A 454 13.46 6.69 -2.19
CA LYS A 454 12.81 6.08 -3.35
C LYS A 454 11.68 6.96 -3.86
N MET A 455 10.81 7.44 -2.96
CA MET A 455 9.73 8.39 -3.31
C MET A 455 10.26 9.65 -4.01
N LYS A 456 11.41 10.20 -3.58
CA LYS A 456 12.05 11.36 -4.22
C LYS A 456 12.77 11.05 -5.54
N GLN A 457 13.13 9.78 -5.78
CA GLN A 457 13.81 9.34 -7.00
C GLN A 457 12.83 8.99 -8.13
N TYR A 458 11.55 8.80 -7.82
CA TYR A 458 10.45 8.71 -8.79
C TYR A 458 10.06 10.11 -9.30
#